data_AF-A0A2V2VQ71-F1
#
_entry.id   AF-A0A2V2VQ71-F1
#
_cell.length_a   1.000
_cell.length_b   1.000
_cell.length_c   1.000
_cell.angle_alpha   90.00
_cell.angle_beta   90.00
_cell.angle_gamma   90.00
#
_symmetry.space_group_name_H-M   'P 1'
#
loop_
_entity.id
_entity.type
_entity.pdbx_description
1 polymer ?
#
loop_
_entity_poly.entity_id
_entity_poly.type
_entity_poly.pdbx_seq_one_letter_code
_entity_poly.pdbx_strand_id
1 'polypeptide(L)'
;MGYKAIPEILQIITSAIAVVTTVVHRLWAASPLVRVDVWIDDIRITGSKSGATLWEAQVLRNADGRRATMGEDRESGVTHYTFLWVQFDHTRQAVSLSERFVRSACAMLALNSSNIAEVEVMASRFWYAAAILGTRLYDNYVFIKAVRRRLSALNRGLC
;
A
#
# COMPACT_ATOMS: atom_id res chain seq x y z
N MET A 1 -19.50 1.73 -4.06
CA MET A 1 -18.45 1.16 -3.18
C MET A 1 -18.93 -0.19 -2.66
N GLY A 2 -18.11 -1.25 -2.73
CA GLY A 2 -18.44 -2.56 -2.16
C GLY A 2 -18.67 -3.73 -3.12
N TYR A 3 -18.56 -3.52 -4.45
CA TYR A 3 -18.53 -4.64 -5.40
C TYR A 3 -17.15 -5.30 -5.39
N LYS A 4 -17.14 -6.64 -5.35
CA LYS A 4 -15.95 -7.45 -5.07
C LYS A 4 -14.79 -7.22 -6.03
N ALA A 5 -15.07 -6.94 -7.31
CA ALA A 5 -14.04 -6.74 -8.33
C ALA A 5 -13.66 -5.26 -8.55
N ILE A 6 -14.20 -4.31 -7.77
CA ILE A 6 -13.85 -2.90 -7.90
C ILE A 6 -12.34 -2.67 -7.73
N PRO A 7 -11.65 -3.24 -6.73
CA PRO A 7 -10.22 -3.01 -6.56
C PRO A 7 -9.40 -3.40 -7.80
N GLU A 8 -9.73 -4.52 -8.43
CA GLU A 8 -9.05 -5.03 -9.62
C GLU A 8 -9.36 -4.17 -10.85
N ILE A 9 -10.61 -3.75 -11.02
CA ILE A 9 -11.00 -2.82 -12.09
C ILE A 9 -10.26 -1.49 -11.92
N LEU A 10 -10.20 -0.97 -10.71
CA LEU A 10 -9.53 0.29 -10.38
C LEU A 10 -8.03 0.18 -10.61
N GLN A 11 -7.40 -0.94 -10.19
CA GLN A 11 -6.00 -1.23 -10.49
C GLN A 11 -5.72 -1.16 -12.00
N ILE A 12 -6.56 -1.77 -12.84
CA ILE A 12 -6.37 -1.76 -14.31
C ILE A 12 -6.49 -0.34 -14.87
N ILE A 13 -7.53 0.40 -14.46
CA ILE A 13 -7.78 1.76 -14.92
C ILE A 13 -6.64 2.70 -14.51
N THR A 14 -6.26 2.69 -13.23
CA THR A 14 -5.18 3.52 -12.71
C THR A 14 -3.84 3.15 -13.35
N SER A 15 -3.58 1.86 -13.60
CA SER A 15 -2.38 1.41 -14.32
C SER A 15 -2.34 1.89 -15.77
N ALA A 16 -3.50 1.96 -16.44
CA ALA A 16 -3.61 2.51 -17.79
C ALA A 16 -3.38 4.03 -17.80
N ILE A 17 -3.92 4.76 -16.81
CA ILE A 17 -3.70 6.22 -16.65
C ILE A 17 -2.21 6.51 -16.37
N ALA A 18 -1.60 5.71 -15.50
CA ALA A 18 -0.18 5.79 -15.13
C ALA A 18 0.78 5.28 -16.22
N VAL A 19 0.23 4.63 -17.25
CA VAL A 19 0.95 4.06 -18.41
C VAL A 19 2.00 3.02 -18.01
N VAL A 20 1.61 2.11 -17.12
CA VAL A 20 2.47 0.99 -16.68
C VAL A 20 2.64 -0.02 -17.81
N THR A 21 3.87 -0.49 -18.01
CA THR A 21 4.29 -1.40 -19.09
C THR A 21 3.58 -2.75 -19.12
N THR A 22 3.00 -3.18 -18.00
CA THR A 22 2.24 -4.44 -17.89
C THR A 22 0.84 -4.34 -18.49
N VAL A 23 0.30 -3.13 -18.61
CA VAL A 23 -1.07 -2.87 -19.08
C VAL A 23 -1.08 -2.13 -20.41
N VAL A 24 -0.10 -1.25 -20.65
CA VAL A 24 -0.02 -0.41 -21.85
C VAL A 24 1.14 -0.84 -22.73
N HIS A 25 0.97 -0.68 -24.05
CA HIS A 25 1.98 -0.99 -25.04
C HIS A 25 3.31 -0.27 -24.75
N ARG A 26 4.43 -1.00 -24.82
CA ARG A 26 5.78 -0.55 -24.40
C ARG A 26 6.21 0.80 -24.99
N LEU A 27 5.82 1.10 -26.23
CA LEU A 27 6.16 2.37 -26.91
C LEU A 27 5.55 3.61 -26.26
N TRP A 28 4.52 3.44 -25.43
CA TRP A 28 3.83 4.53 -24.73
C TRP A 28 4.21 4.60 -23.26
N ALA A 29 4.90 3.57 -22.76
CA ALA A 29 5.17 3.40 -21.34
C ALA A 29 6.28 4.31 -20.81
N ALA A 30 6.34 4.41 -19.48
CA ALA A 30 7.38 5.15 -18.77
C ALA A 30 8.77 4.80 -19.28
N SER A 31 9.59 5.84 -19.46
CA SER A 31 11.03 5.66 -19.68
C SER A 31 11.59 4.77 -18.57
N PRO A 32 12.52 3.84 -18.84
CA PRO A 32 13.13 2.98 -17.81
C PRO A 32 13.80 3.75 -16.67
N LEU A 33 14.06 5.04 -16.88
CA LEU A 33 14.64 5.97 -15.91
C LEU A 33 13.63 6.45 -14.84
N VAL A 34 12.34 6.19 -15.03
CA VAL A 34 11.26 6.52 -14.08
C VAL A 34 10.57 5.21 -13.67
N ARG A 35 10.46 4.98 -12.37
CA ARG A 35 9.69 3.89 -11.81
C ARG A 35 8.30 4.39 -11.43
N VAL A 36 7.29 3.67 -11.89
CA VAL A 36 5.89 3.96 -11.61
C VAL A 36 5.29 2.74 -10.91
N ASP A 37 4.90 2.93 -9.66
CA ASP A 37 4.19 1.92 -8.86
C ASP A 37 2.72 2.34 -8.77
N VAL A 38 1.81 1.40 -9.00
CA VAL A 38 0.36 1.64 -8.93
C VAL A 38 -0.27 0.63 -7.98
N TRP A 39 -1.07 1.13 -7.06
CA TRP A 39 -1.87 0.32 -6.17
C TRP A 39 -3.29 0.85 -6.07
N ILE A 40 -4.24 0.12 -6.68
CA ILE A 40 -5.66 0.47 -6.74
C ILE A 40 -5.83 1.88 -7.33
N ASP A 41 -6.00 2.90 -6.50
CA ASP A 41 -6.15 4.31 -6.84
C ASP A 41 -4.88 5.15 -6.60
N ASP A 42 -3.89 4.62 -5.88
CA ASP A 42 -2.66 5.32 -5.57
C ASP A 42 -1.60 5.11 -6.68
N ILE A 43 -0.91 6.19 -7.05
CA ILE A 43 0.21 6.18 -8.00
C ILE A 43 1.44 6.78 -7.30
N ARG A 44 2.57 6.08 -7.38
CA ARG A 44 3.87 6.58 -6.95
C ARG A 44 4.82 6.63 -8.14
N ILE A 45 5.44 7.79 -8.36
CA ILE A 45 6.41 8.02 -9.42
C ILE A 45 7.76 8.36 -8.78
N THR A 46 8.80 7.60 -9.08
CA THR A 46 10.16 7.83 -8.56
C THR A 46 11.18 7.84 -9.69
N GLY A 47 12.22 8.65 -9.55
CA GLY A 47 13.25 8.84 -10.57
C GLY A 47 14.00 10.15 -10.38
N SER A 48 14.69 10.62 -11.43
CA SER A 48 15.24 11.97 -11.43
C SER A 48 14.11 13.00 -11.29
N LYS A 49 14.39 14.17 -10.70
CA LYS A 49 13.39 15.23 -10.53
C LYS A 49 12.72 15.60 -11.86
N SER A 50 13.49 15.80 -12.91
CA SER A 50 12.97 16.11 -14.25
C SER A 50 12.16 14.96 -14.85
N GLY A 51 12.59 13.71 -14.67
CA GLY A 51 11.87 12.54 -15.16
C GLY A 51 10.54 12.34 -14.43
N ALA A 52 10.54 12.45 -13.10
CA ALA A 52 9.35 12.31 -12.27
C ALA A 52 8.33 13.42 -12.58
N THR A 53 8.75 14.68 -12.67
CA THR A 53 7.85 15.80 -13.02
C THR A 53 7.28 15.67 -14.43
N LEU A 54 8.10 15.25 -15.41
CA LEU A 54 7.61 15.01 -16.78
C LEU A 54 6.54 13.92 -16.78
N TRP A 55 6.77 12.83 -16.05
CA TRP A 55 5.85 11.70 -16.02
C TRP A 55 4.58 12.03 -15.24
N GLU A 56 4.69 12.74 -14.11
CA GLU A 56 3.53 13.27 -13.38
C GLU A 56 2.63 14.10 -14.30
N ALA A 57 3.21 15.02 -15.09
CA ALA A 57 2.43 15.82 -16.05
C ALA A 57 1.74 14.95 -17.12
N GLN A 58 2.36 13.84 -17.55
CA GLN A 58 1.73 12.90 -18.47
C GLN A 58 0.56 12.16 -17.83
N VAL A 59 0.72 11.68 -16.59
CA VAL A 59 -0.34 11.00 -15.83
C VAL A 59 -1.54 11.92 -15.63
N LEU A 60 -1.30 13.19 -15.28
CA LEU A 60 -2.36 14.20 -15.14
C LEU A 60 -3.11 14.43 -16.46
N ARG A 61 -2.38 14.63 -17.58
CA ARG A 61 -3.01 14.76 -18.91
C ARG A 61 -3.87 13.56 -19.28
N ASN A 62 -3.40 12.35 -18.97
CA ASN A 62 -4.15 11.12 -19.23
C ASN A 62 -5.43 11.06 -18.40
N ALA A 63 -5.34 11.42 -17.11
CA ALA A 63 -6.48 11.45 -16.20
C ALA A 63 -7.53 12.46 -16.68
N ASP A 64 -7.11 13.70 -16.97
CA ASP A 64 -7.98 14.77 -17.49
C ASP A 64 -8.65 14.34 -18.80
N GLY A 65 -7.87 13.76 -19.73
CA GLY A 65 -8.38 13.24 -20.99
C GLY A 65 -9.39 12.09 -20.85
N ARG A 66 -9.50 11.46 -19.67
CA ARG A 66 -10.48 10.41 -19.35
C ARG A 66 -11.50 10.86 -18.30
N ARG A 67 -11.50 12.15 -17.96
CA ARG A 67 -12.37 12.75 -16.94
C ARG A 67 -12.22 12.05 -15.57
N ALA A 68 -11.02 11.57 -15.28
CA ALA A 68 -10.65 11.02 -13.98
C ALA A 68 -10.03 12.12 -13.12
N THR A 69 -10.55 12.33 -11.92
CA THR A 69 -10.03 13.30 -10.96
C THR A 69 -8.91 12.68 -10.14
N MET A 70 -7.76 13.36 -10.07
CA MET A 70 -6.69 13.01 -9.13
C MET A 70 -6.95 13.66 -7.77
N GLY A 71 -6.59 12.98 -6.69
CA GLY A 71 -6.81 13.45 -5.32
C GLY A 71 -6.10 14.77 -5.00
N GLU A 72 -6.62 15.50 -4.02
CA GLU A 72 -6.09 16.79 -3.57
C GLU A 72 -4.77 16.65 -2.79
N ASP A 73 -4.51 15.49 -2.20
CA ASP A 73 -3.28 15.15 -1.43
C ASP A 73 -2.08 14.83 -2.35
N ARG A 74 -1.95 15.54 -3.47
CA ARG A 74 -0.89 15.30 -4.45
C ARG A 74 0.44 15.88 -3.98
N GLU A 75 1.40 15.01 -3.74
CA GLU A 75 2.75 15.40 -3.31
C GLU A 75 3.74 15.34 -4.49
N SER A 76 4.10 16.50 -5.06
CA SER A 76 5.05 16.60 -6.19
C SER A 76 6.45 17.01 -5.73
N GLY A 77 7.47 16.27 -6.16
CA GLY A 77 8.88 16.61 -5.91
C GLY A 77 9.29 16.57 -4.44
N VAL A 78 8.54 15.85 -3.60
CA VAL A 78 8.80 15.71 -2.17
C VAL A 78 9.88 14.68 -1.87
N THR A 79 10.65 14.91 -0.81
CA THR A 79 11.61 13.94 -0.28
C THR A 79 11.02 13.06 0.81
N HIS A 80 9.83 13.39 1.31
CA HIS A 80 9.09 12.62 2.29
C HIS A 80 7.66 12.44 1.79
N TYR A 81 7.17 11.21 1.76
CA TYR A 81 5.79 10.89 1.40
C TYR A 81 5.35 9.57 2.01
N THR A 82 4.05 9.34 2.01
CA THR A 82 3.47 8.05 2.38
C THR A 82 2.92 7.34 1.15
N PHE A 83 3.31 6.07 0.95
CA PHE A 83 2.72 5.20 -0.08
C PHE A 83 2.47 3.83 0.51
N LEU A 84 1.30 3.23 0.28
CA LEU A 84 0.89 1.96 0.92
C LEU A 84 1.07 1.97 2.44
N TRP A 85 0.79 3.13 3.05
CA TRP A 85 0.91 3.36 4.48
C TRP A 85 2.34 3.22 5.04
N VAL A 86 3.32 3.22 4.14
CA VAL A 86 4.76 3.27 4.42
C VAL A 86 5.23 4.69 4.20
N GLN A 87 5.95 5.23 5.18
CA GLN A 87 6.60 6.52 5.07
C GLN A 87 8.00 6.33 4.49
N PHE A 88 8.28 7.02 3.38
CA PHE A 88 9.59 7.10 2.76
C PHE A 88 10.22 8.44 3.12
N ASP A 89 11.43 8.42 3.68
CA ASP A 89 12.25 9.61 3.96
C ASP A 89 13.53 9.51 3.13
N HIS A 90 13.54 10.18 1.98
CA HIS A 90 14.69 10.20 1.08
C HIS A 90 15.83 11.09 1.59
N THR A 91 15.56 12.02 2.51
CA THR A 91 16.60 12.84 3.13
C THR A 91 17.46 11.99 4.08
N ARG A 92 16.83 11.13 4.87
CA ARG A 92 17.50 10.22 5.81
C ARG A 92 17.77 8.83 5.24
N GLN A 93 17.32 8.55 4.01
CA GLN A 93 17.37 7.23 3.39
C GLN A 93 16.72 6.14 4.26
N ALA A 94 15.61 6.48 4.88
CA ALA A 94 14.90 5.64 5.84
C ALA A 94 13.49 5.30 5.36
N VAL A 95 12.99 4.16 5.84
CA VAL A 95 11.62 3.69 5.61
C VAL A 95 11.01 3.36 6.97
N SER A 96 9.80 3.85 7.22
CA SER A 96 9.06 3.62 8.47
C SER A 96 7.58 3.38 8.21
N LEU A 97 6.85 2.95 9.24
CA LEU A 97 5.39 2.84 9.17
C LEU A 97 4.78 4.23 9.35
N SER A 98 3.78 4.55 8.54
CA SER A 98 3.07 5.83 8.66
C SER A 98 2.25 5.88 9.96
N GLU A 99 1.95 7.09 10.41
CA GLU A 99 1.07 7.28 11.58
C GLU A 99 -0.31 6.64 11.36
N ARG A 100 -0.84 6.70 10.13
CA ARG A 100 -2.10 6.06 9.75
C ARG A 100 -2.06 4.55 9.97
N PHE A 101 -0.93 3.91 9.64
CA PHE A 101 -0.70 2.50 9.93
C PHE A 101 -0.72 2.22 11.43
N VAL A 102 0.06 2.99 12.20
CA VAL A 102 0.14 2.81 13.65
C VAL A 102 -1.25 2.95 14.29
N ARG A 103 -2.00 4.01 13.95
CA ARG A 103 -3.36 4.22 14.46
C ARG A 103 -4.28 3.04 14.13
N SER A 104 -4.22 2.54 12.90
CA SER A 104 -5.08 1.41 12.48
C SER A 104 -4.67 0.08 13.11
N ALA A 105 -3.38 -0.15 13.35
CA ALA A 105 -2.89 -1.30 14.09
C ALA A 105 -3.30 -1.22 15.57
N CYS A 106 -3.20 -0.04 16.20
CA CYS A 106 -3.61 0.19 17.59
C CYS A 106 -5.12 -0.02 17.79
N ALA A 107 -5.94 0.38 16.82
CA ALA A 107 -7.39 0.17 16.87
C ALA A 107 -7.79 -1.33 16.89
N MET A 108 -6.90 -2.24 16.49
CA MET A 108 -7.17 -3.68 16.38
C MET A 108 -6.82 -4.50 17.63
N LEU A 109 -6.28 -3.89 18.70
CA LEU A 109 -5.55 -4.60 19.75
C LEU A 109 -6.35 -5.53 20.69
N ALA A 110 -7.63 -5.83 20.43
CA ALA A 110 -8.43 -6.74 21.25
C ALA A 110 -8.39 -8.20 20.76
N LEU A 111 -7.19 -8.78 20.66
CA LEU A 111 -6.94 -10.16 20.22
C LEU A 111 -7.79 -11.22 20.94
N ASN A 112 -8.13 -10.96 22.20
CA ASN A 112 -8.88 -11.87 23.05
C ASN A 112 -10.36 -11.98 22.68
N SER A 113 -10.93 -10.98 22.01
CA SER A 113 -12.34 -10.96 21.57
C SER A 113 -12.49 -11.09 20.05
N SER A 114 -11.40 -11.06 19.27
CA SER A 114 -11.47 -11.05 17.81
C SER A 114 -11.96 -12.36 17.18
N ASN A 115 -12.74 -12.29 16.10
CA ASN A 115 -13.12 -13.46 15.30
C ASN A 115 -11.97 -13.91 14.35
N ILE A 116 -12.16 -14.99 13.59
CA ILE A 116 -11.12 -15.52 12.68
C ILE A 116 -10.70 -14.47 11.64
N ALA A 117 -11.67 -13.81 10.98
CA ALA A 117 -11.39 -12.82 9.94
C ALA A 117 -10.58 -11.63 10.50
N GLU A 118 -10.89 -11.17 11.71
CA GLU A 118 -10.15 -10.10 12.37
C GLU A 118 -8.72 -10.54 12.74
N VAL A 119 -8.54 -11.78 13.20
CA VAL A 119 -7.21 -12.35 13.46
C VAL A 119 -6.38 -12.45 12.17
N GLU A 120 -6.99 -12.84 11.05
CA GLU A 120 -6.34 -12.91 9.74
C GLU A 120 -5.91 -11.52 9.23
N VAL A 121 -6.80 -10.53 9.33
CA VAL A 121 -6.48 -9.14 8.95
C VAL A 121 -5.33 -8.60 9.80
N MET A 122 -5.41 -8.81 11.11
CA MET A 122 -4.37 -8.37 12.04
C MET A 122 -3.04 -9.05 11.74
N ALA A 123 -3.03 -10.37 11.53
CA ALA A 123 -1.80 -11.09 11.19
C ALA A 123 -1.18 -10.59 9.89
N SER A 124 -1.99 -10.39 8.85
CA SER A 124 -1.52 -9.88 7.56
C SER A 124 -0.85 -8.51 7.70
N ARG A 125 -1.42 -7.62 8.52
CA ARG A 125 -0.85 -6.30 8.79
C ARG A 125 0.46 -6.36 9.56
N PHE A 126 0.55 -7.20 10.59
CA PHE A 126 1.81 -7.37 11.31
C PHE A 126 2.89 -7.97 10.41
N TRP A 127 2.54 -8.91 9.52
CA TRP A 127 3.45 -9.46 8.51
C TRP A 127 4.00 -8.39 7.59
N TYR A 128 3.12 -7.52 7.08
CA TYR A 128 3.53 -6.37 6.29
C TYR A 128 4.45 -5.41 7.08
N ALA A 129 4.07 -5.07 8.32
CA ALA A 129 4.85 -4.18 9.18
C ALA A 129 6.25 -4.72 9.46
N ALA A 130 6.35 -6.01 9.73
CA ALA A 130 7.61 -6.64 10.07
C ALA A 130 8.59 -6.63 8.90
N ALA A 131 8.11 -6.85 7.68
CA ALA A 131 8.92 -6.74 6.47
C ALA A 131 9.51 -5.33 6.30
N ILE A 132 8.72 -4.29 6.60
CA ILE A 132 9.18 -2.88 6.53
C ILE A 132 10.21 -2.59 7.62
N LEU A 133 9.97 -3.06 8.84
CA LEU A 133 10.85 -2.84 9.98
C LEU A 133 12.11 -3.74 9.97
N GLY A 134 12.26 -4.65 9.00
CA GLY A 134 13.36 -5.61 8.96
C GLY A 134 13.33 -6.62 10.11
N THR A 135 12.16 -6.87 10.69
CA THR A 135 11.98 -7.81 11.81
C THR A 135 11.41 -9.14 11.32
N ARG A 136 11.89 -10.24 11.90
CA ARG A 136 11.34 -11.57 11.61
C ARG A 136 10.18 -11.85 12.56
N LEU A 137 8.96 -11.95 12.05
CA LEU A 137 7.81 -12.33 12.89
C LEU A 137 7.89 -13.75 13.42
N TYR A 138 8.59 -14.64 12.73
CA TYR A 138 8.84 -15.98 13.23
C TYR A 138 9.59 -15.95 14.57
N ASP A 139 10.52 -15.00 14.73
CA ASP A 139 11.29 -14.81 15.95
C ASP A 139 10.43 -14.15 17.05
N ASN A 140 9.30 -13.53 16.68
CA ASN A 140 8.33 -12.97 17.61
C ASN A 140 7.40 -14.06 18.17
N TYR A 141 7.97 -14.91 19.04
CA TYR A 141 7.29 -16.00 19.75
C TYR A 141 5.95 -15.57 20.39
N VAL A 142 5.90 -14.34 20.93
CA VAL A 142 4.71 -13.78 21.59
C VAL A 142 3.54 -13.66 20.62
N PHE A 143 3.77 -13.13 19.41
CA PHE A 143 2.73 -12.93 18.40
C PHE A 143 2.15 -14.26 17.92
N ILE A 144 3.01 -15.20 17.53
CA ILE A 144 2.60 -16.54 17.06
C ILE A 144 1.83 -17.29 18.15
N LYS A 145 2.28 -17.19 19.41
CA LYS A 145 1.61 -17.82 20.54
C LYS A 145 0.24 -17.20 20.82
N ALA A 146 0.10 -15.88 20.70
CA ALA A 146 -1.18 -15.20 20.88
C ALA A 146 -2.20 -15.62 19.79
N VAL A 147 -1.79 -15.61 18.52
CA VAL A 147 -2.64 -16.06 17.39
C VAL A 147 -3.05 -17.53 17.58
N ARG A 148 -2.09 -18.42 17.87
CA ARG A 148 -2.39 -19.85 18.11
C ARG A 148 -3.37 -20.06 19.26
N ARG A 149 -3.19 -19.35 20.38
CA ARG A 149 -4.09 -19.43 21.53
C ARG A 149 -5.51 -19.00 21.16
N ARG A 150 -5.65 -17.91 20.41
CA ARG A 150 -6.97 -17.43 19.98
C ARG A 150 -7.66 -18.40 19.02
N LEU A 151 -6.96 -18.87 18.00
CA LEU A 151 -7.49 -19.88 17.08
C LEU A 151 -7.89 -21.17 17.81
N SER A 152 -7.08 -21.59 18.79
CA SER A 152 -7.41 -22.75 19.62
C SER A 152 -8.65 -22.51 20.50
N ALA A 153 -8.87 -21.29 21.00
CA ALA A 153 -10.08 -20.96 21.76
C ALA A 153 -11.31 -21.00 20.85
N LEU A 154 -11.23 -20.40 19.65
CA LEU A 154 -12.31 -20.44 18.65
C LEU A 154 -12.68 -21.87 18.23
N ASN A 155 -11.69 -22.76 18.10
CA ASN A 155 -11.92 -24.16 17.75
C ASN A 155 -12.59 -25.00 18.86
N ARG A 156 -12.54 -24.54 20.13
CA ARG A 156 -13.15 -25.27 21.27
C ARG A 156 -14.62 -24.91 21.50
N GLY A 157 -15.21 -24.05 20.65
CA GLY A 157 -16.52 -23.45 20.88
C GLY A 157 -16.43 -22.25 21.82
N LEU A 158 -17.31 -21.25 21.65
CA LEU A 158 -17.46 -20.15 22.61
C LEU A 158 -17.81 -20.77 23.98
N CYS A 159 -16.91 -20.64 24.96
CA CYS A 159 -17.29 -20.75 26.37
C CYS A 159 -17.97 -19.46 26.79
#